data_AF-A0A0B8P8J9-F1
#
_entry.id   AF-A0A0B8P8J9-F1
#
_cell.length_a   1.000
_cell.length_b   1.000
_cell.length_c   1.000
_cell.angle_alpha   90.00
_cell.angle_beta   90.00
_cell.angle_gamma   90.00
#
_symmetry.space_group_name_H-M   'P 1'
#
loop_
_entity.id
_entity.type
_entity.pdbx_description
1 polymer ?
#
loop_
_entity_poly.entity_id
_entity_poly.type
_entity_poly.pdbx_seq_one_letter_code
_entity_poly.pdbx_strand_id
1 'polypeptide(L)'
;MKVVDILKHKGESLSRHHSEFLDRMSPSLKDYWSELVSRAHAQHLFKSWGKEFTKPAVNEEVENPVRDTIEMKPEAEALYNEMSTQIGEETYVGEWFSIDQQRIDAFAKVTDDMQWIHTDPERAKEESPFKSTIAHGFLTLALLPKLTEAVDPDKPQFPTAKVTVNLGLNSVRFPYPVKVGANIRAKSKLIKVTPIQKV
;
A
#
# COMPACT_ATOMS: atom_id res chain seq x y z
N MET A 1 19.56 33.52 -2.28
CA MET A 1 18.43 33.10 -1.43
C MET A 1 18.77 31.77 -0.80
N LYS A 2 18.70 31.64 0.53
CA LYS A 2 19.09 30.39 1.22
C LYS A 2 17.88 29.44 1.29
N VAL A 3 18.11 28.14 1.12
CA VAL A 3 17.08 27.07 1.15
C VAL A 3 16.26 27.10 2.44
N VAL A 4 16.87 27.57 3.53
CA VAL A 4 16.25 27.73 4.86
C VAL A 4 15.08 28.71 4.84
N ASP A 5 15.14 29.77 4.02
CA ASP A 5 14.10 30.80 3.94
C ASP A 5 12.86 30.29 3.18
N ILE A 6 13.05 29.41 2.20
CA ILE A 6 11.96 28.77 1.42
C ILE A 6 11.19 27.76 2.27
N LEU A 7 11.89 27.00 3.13
CA LEU A 7 11.28 26.03 4.04
C LEU A 7 10.47 26.71 5.15
N LYS A 8 10.97 27.83 5.69
CA LYS A 8 10.24 28.62 6.69
C LYS A 8 8.96 29.23 6.11
N HIS A 9 9.03 29.75 4.88
CA HIS A 9 7.86 30.30 4.17
C HIS A 9 6.79 29.22 3.85
N LYS A 10 7.19 27.97 3.56
CA LYS A 10 6.25 26.86 3.36
C LYS A 10 5.58 26.40 4.66
N GLY A 11 6.32 26.37 5.77
CA GLY A 11 5.77 26.00 7.08
C GLY A 11 4.74 27.00 7.60
N GLU A 12 4.99 28.30 7.42
CA GLU A 12 4.07 29.37 7.83
C GLU A 12 2.83 29.49 6.92
N SER A 13 2.92 29.07 5.64
CA SER A 13 1.77 29.00 4.73
C SER A 13 0.83 27.83 5.07
N LEU A 14 1.38 26.66 5.40
CA LEU A 14 0.58 25.47 5.76
C LEU A 14 -0.19 25.64 7.08
N SER A 15 0.37 26.34 8.08
CA SER A 15 -0.31 26.60 9.35
C SER A 15 -1.46 27.60 9.21
N ARG A 16 -1.30 28.65 8.38
CA ARG A 16 -2.34 29.64 8.10
C ARG A 16 -3.54 29.05 7.34
N HIS A 17 -3.30 28.14 6.40
CA HIS A 17 -4.38 27.48 5.65
C HIS A 17 -5.19 26.50 6.51
N HIS A 18 -4.60 25.93 7.57
CA HIS A 18 -5.30 25.01 8.46
C HIS A 18 -6.30 25.74 9.38
N SER A 19 -5.92 26.88 9.95
CA SER A 19 -6.84 27.67 10.80
C SER A 19 -8.02 28.24 10.02
N GLU A 20 -7.77 28.76 8.81
CA GLU A 20 -8.83 29.30 7.94
C GLU A 20 -9.82 28.22 7.47
N PHE A 21 -9.35 26.98 7.27
CA PHE A 21 -10.18 25.84 6.94
C PHE A 21 -11.07 25.40 8.11
N LEU A 22 -10.50 25.34 9.33
CA LEU A 22 -11.24 25.00 10.55
C LEU A 22 -12.30 26.05 10.88
N ASP A 23 -12.05 27.33 10.60
CA ASP A 23 -13.01 28.41 10.84
C ASP A 23 -14.21 28.40 9.89
N ARG A 24 -14.07 27.75 8.72
CA ARG A 24 -15.13 27.63 7.72
C ARG A 24 -16.05 26.42 7.93
N MET A 25 -15.75 25.55 8.90
CA MET A 25 -16.59 24.40 9.24
C MET A 25 -17.68 24.76 10.26
N SER A 26 -18.85 24.14 10.12
CA SER A 26 -19.95 24.30 11.08
C SER A 26 -19.56 23.73 12.46
N PRO A 27 -20.13 24.23 13.57
CA PRO A 27 -19.77 23.82 14.93
C PRO A 27 -19.83 22.30 15.13
N SER A 28 -20.84 21.63 14.58
CA SER A 28 -20.99 20.17 14.65
C SER A 28 -19.89 19.42 13.88
N LEU A 29 -19.38 19.95 12.77
CA LEU A 29 -18.25 19.36 12.05
C LEU A 29 -16.93 19.56 12.81
N LYS A 30 -16.75 20.69 13.50
CA LYS A 30 -15.57 20.95 14.33
C LYS A 30 -15.51 19.97 15.50
N ASP A 31 -16.64 19.73 16.16
CA ASP A 31 -16.72 18.77 17.25
C ASP A 31 -16.41 17.35 16.76
N TYR A 32 -16.98 16.94 15.61
CA TYR A 32 -16.70 15.63 15.00
C TYR A 32 -15.23 15.48 14.58
N TRP A 33 -14.63 16.54 14.02
CA TRP A 33 -13.20 16.57 13.70
C TRP A 33 -12.32 16.50 14.95
N SER A 34 -12.66 17.23 16.00
CA SER A 34 -11.94 17.20 17.26
C SER A 34 -12.00 15.82 17.90
N GLU A 35 -13.16 15.16 17.84
CA GLU A 35 -13.37 13.81 18.35
C GLU A 35 -12.59 12.78 17.51
N LEU A 36 -12.56 12.95 16.18
CA LEU A 36 -11.80 12.10 15.26
C LEU A 36 -10.28 12.24 15.49
N VAL A 37 -9.78 13.46 15.69
CA VAL A 37 -8.36 13.72 16.01
C VAL A 37 -8.00 13.20 17.40
N SER A 38 -8.91 13.33 18.37
CA SER A 38 -8.73 12.81 19.73
C SER A 38 -8.72 11.29 19.75
N ARG A 39 -9.61 10.64 18.99
CA ARG A 39 -9.65 9.18 18.81
C ARG A 39 -8.43 8.66 18.05
N ALA A 40 -7.93 9.40 17.06
CA ALA A 40 -6.70 9.08 16.35
C ALA A 40 -5.45 9.19 17.27
N HIS A 41 -5.43 10.14 18.21
CA HIS A 41 -4.38 10.24 19.23
C HIS A 41 -4.52 9.21 20.36
N ALA A 42 -5.75 8.76 20.67
CA ALA A 42 -6.02 7.78 21.73
C ALA A 42 -5.72 6.33 21.35
N GLN A 43 -5.50 6.04 20.06
CA GLN A 43 -5.11 4.70 19.62
C GLN A 43 -3.58 4.54 19.65
N HIS A 44 -3.11 3.75 20.61
CA HIS A 44 -1.72 3.28 20.71
C HIS A 44 -1.23 2.57 19.42
N LEU A 45 -2.16 2.15 18.55
CA LEU A 45 -1.93 1.57 17.23
C LEU A 45 -1.24 2.53 16.23
N PHE A 46 -1.49 3.85 16.32
CA PHE A 46 -0.92 4.84 15.39
C PHE A 46 0.46 5.38 15.82
N LYS A 47 0.83 5.27 17.11
CA LYS A 47 2.17 5.64 17.59
C LYS A 47 3.28 4.77 16.99
N SER A 48 2.99 3.52 16.64
CA SER A 48 3.95 2.61 15.99
C SER A 48 4.14 2.92 14.51
N TRP A 49 3.11 3.42 13.82
CA TRP A 49 3.14 3.65 12.38
C TRP A 49 3.81 4.98 12.01
N GLY A 50 3.61 6.02 12.81
CA GLY A 50 4.27 7.33 12.61
C GLY A 50 5.80 7.30 12.77
N LYS A 51 6.34 6.36 13.55
CA LYS A 51 7.79 6.22 13.75
C LYS A 51 8.53 5.55 12.59
N GLU A 52 7.86 4.75 11.75
CA GLU A 52 8.51 4.10 10.59
C GLU A 52 8.72 5.07 9.41
N PHE A 53 8.00 6.20 9.34
CA PHE A 53 8.16 7.21 8.30
C PHE A 53 9.15 8.34 8.65
N THR A 54 9.54 8.45 9.91
CA THR A 54 10.67 9.29 10.34
C THR A 54 11.93 8.42 10.38
N LYS A 55 12.55 8.17 9.23
CA LYS A 55 13.98 7.82 9.27
C LYS A 55 14.71 9.05 9.80
N PRO A 56 15.42 8.97 10.94
CA PRO A 56 16.21 10.11 11.38
C PRO A 56 17.33 10.36 10.36
N ALA A 57 17.82 11.60 10.31
CA ALA A 57 19.02 11.92 9.53
C ALA A 57 20.17 10.99 9.98
N VAL A 58 21.11 10.72 9.08
CA VAL A 58 22.14 9.66 9.11
C VAL A 58 22.97 9.53 10.41
N ASN A 59 22.82 10.43 11.40
CA ASN A 59 23.62 10.48 12.62
C ASN A 59 22.82 10.43 13.94
N GLU A 60 21.55 10.06 13.95
CA GLU A 60 20.82 9.80 15.21
C GLU A 60 20.78 8.30 15.47
N GLU A 61 21.25 7.88 16.65
CA GLU A 61 21.13 6.50 17.11
C GLU A 61 19.64 6.15 17.22
N VAL A 62 19.21 5.22 16.37
CA VAL A 62 17.85 4.68 16.43
C VAL A 62 17.77 3.84 17.71
N GLU A 63 17.15 4.39 18.76
CA GLU A 63 16.70 3.57 19.89
C GLU A 63 15.72 2.52 19.34
N ASN A 64 16.23 1.30 19.17
CA ASN A 64 15.39 0.14 18.92
C ASN A 64 14.51 -0.03 20.16
N PRO A 65 13.19 0.19 20.10
CA PRO A 65 12.34 -0.05 21.25
C PRO A 65 12.56 -1.51 21.67
N VAL A 66 12.86 -1.72 22.96
CA VAL A 66 12.93 -3.05 23.56
C VAL A 66 11.55 -3.67 23.34
N ARG A 67 11.46 -4.57 22.37
CA ARG A 67 10.23 -5.33 22.13
C ARG A 67 10.23 -6.41 23.18
N ASP A 68 9.18 -6.43 24.01
CA ASP A 68 8.92 -7.59 24.87
C ASP A 68 9.00 -8.86 24.04
N THR A 69 9.66 -9.89 24.58
CA THR A 69 9.82 -11.17 23.91
C THR A 69 8.43 -11.77 23.70
N ILE A 70 7.96 -11.77 22.45
CA ILE A 70 6.68 -12.37 22.10
C ILE A 70 6.84 -13.88 22.21
N GLU A 71 6.15 -14.50 23.18
CA GLU A 71 6.06 -15.95 23.27
C GLU A 71 5.20 -16.48 22.10
N MET A 72 5.85 -17.19 21.18
CA MET A 72 5.22 -17.73 19.98
C MET A 72 4.75 -19.17 20.22
N LYS A 73 3.65 -19.57 19.57
CA LYS A 73 3.28 -20.99 19.49
C LYS A 73 4.33 -21.74 18.66
N PRO A 74 4.57 -23.04 18.91
CA PRO A 74 5.59 -23.80 18.18
C PRO A 74 5.46 -23.73 16.65
N GLU A 75 4.22 -23.79 16.13
CA GLU A 75 3.92 -23.66 14.70
C GLU A 75 4.29 -22.28 14.12
N ALA A 76 4.06 -21.21 14.90
CA ALA A 76 4.37 -19.85 14.50
C ALA A 76 5.88 -19.56 14.60
N GLU A 77 6.54 -20.12 15.59
CA GLU A 77 8.00 -20.04 15.75
C GLU A 77 8.73 -20.76 14.61
N ALA A 78 8.27 -21.97 14.23
CA ALA A 78 8.83 -22.71 13.10
C ALA A 78 8.70 -21.91 11.79
N LEU A 79 7.51 -21.36 11.50
CA LEU A 79 7.28 -20.52 10.32
C LEU A 79 8.13 -19.24 10.37
N TYR A 80 8.22 -18.58 11.53
CA TYR A 80 9.04 -17.40 11.72
C TYR A 80 10.51 -17.68 11.40
N ASN A 81 11.05 -18.79 11.89
CA ASN A 81 12.43 -19.20 11.65
C ASN A 81 12.66 -19.52 10.17
N GLU A 82 11.76 -20.27 9.53
CA GLU A 82 11.82 -20.58 8.10
C GLU A 82 11.85 -19.31 7.26
N MET A 83 10.87 -18.42 7.44
CA MET A 83 10.80 -17.17 6.69
C MET A 83 11.98 -16.25 6.98
N SER A 84 12.51 -16.25 8.21
CA SER A 84 13.67 -15.42 8.57
C SER A 84 14.90 -15.78 7.75
N THR A 85 15.08 -17.05 7.36
CA THR A 85 16.17 -17.47 6.47
C THR A 85 16.02 -17.00 5.02
N GLN A 86 14.81 -16.59 4.61
CA GLN A 86 14.50 -16.13 3.25
C GLN A 86 14.53 -14.59 3.15
N ILE A 87 14.79 -13.87 4.25
CA ILE A 87 14.87 -12.42 4.22
C ILE A 87 16.00 -11.99 3.29
N GLY A 88 15.66 -11.13 2.32
CA GLY A 88 16.61 -10.70 1.31
C GLY A 88 16.51 -11.48 -0.01
N GLU A 89 15.83 -12.62 -0.03
CA GLU A 89 15.77 -13.50 -1.20
C GLU A 89 14.50 -13.29 -2.03
N GLU A 90 14.61 -13.54 -3.34
CA GLU A 90 13.45 -13.66 -4.22
C GLU A 90 12.68 -14.92 -3.83
N THR A 91 11.48 -14.75 -3.28
CA THR A 91 10.66 -15.86 -2.76
C THR A 91 9.70 -16.42 -3.78
N TYR A 92 9.40 -15.65 -4.84
CA TYR A 92 8.48 -16.09 -5.87
C TYR A 92 8.67 -15.32 -7.18
N VAL A 93 8.52 -16.05 -8.29
CA VAL A 93 8.41 -15.52 -9.64
C VAL A 93 7.18 -16.16 -10.27
N GLY A 94 6.19 -15.33 -10.60
CA GLY A 94 4.95 -15.79 -11.21
C GLY A 94 5.07 -16.03 -12.70
N GLU A 95 4.13 -16.84 -13.19
CA GLU A 95 3.90 -17.04 -14.62
C GLU A 95 3.37 -15.78 -15.29
N TRP A 96 3.52 -15.73 -16.61
CA TRP A 96 2.95 -14.64 -17.40
C TRP A 96 1.42 -14.70 -17.43
N PHE A 97 0.82 -13.55 -17.18
CA PHE A 97 -0.62 -13.38 -17.13
C PHE A 97 -1.08 -12.30 -18.11
N SER A 98 -2.01 -12.65 -19.00
CA SER A 98 -2.51 -11.73 -20.02
C SER A 98 -3.61 -10.82 -19.48
N ILE A 99 -3.54 -9.55 -19.87
CA ILE A 99 -4.53 -8.52 -19.51
C ILE A 99 -5.41 -8.23 -20.73
N ASP A 100 -6.66 -8.68 -20.67
CA ASP A 100 -7.67 -8.43 -21.71
C ASP A 100 -8.60 -7.25 -21.37
N GLN A 101 -9.35 -6.78 -22.37
CA GLN A 101 -10.28 -5.67 -22.23
C GLN A 101 -11.44 -6.04 -21.29
N GLN A 102 -11.90 -7.28 -21.33
CA GLN A 102 -13.02 -7.75 -20.51
C GLN A 102 -12.73 -7.59 -19.02
N ARG A 103 -11.50 -7.88 -18.59
CA ARG A 103 -11.04 -7.69 -17.21
C ARG A 103 -10.95 -6.22 -16.83
N ILE A 104 -10.45 -5.38 -17.73
CA ILE A 104 -10.38 -3.92 -17.53
C ILE A 104 -11.79 -3.36 -17.35
N ASP A 105 -12.73 -3.73 -18.21
CA ASP A 105 -14.13 -3.28 -18.15
C ASP A 105 -14.85 -3.81 -16.91
N ALA A 106 -14.59 -5.07 -16.52
CA ALA A 106 -15.16 -5.65 -15.30
C ALA A 106 -14.66 -4.91 -14.05
N PHE A 107 -13.37 -4.56 -14.01
CA PHE A 107 -12.83 -3.77 -12.90
C PHE A 107 -13.43 -2.37 -12.87
N ALA A 108 -13.54 -1.71 -14.04
CA ALA A 108 -14.20 -0.40 -14.16
C ALA A 108 -15.62 -0.41 -13.56
N LYS A 109 -16.42 -1.45 -13.86
CA LYS A 109 -17.78 -1.61 -13.34
C LYS A 109 -17.84 -1.84 -11.83
N VAL A 110 -16.87 -2.57 -11.27
CA VAL A 110 -16.85 -2.87 -9.82
C VAL A 110 -16.39 -1.67 -9.00
N THR A 111 -15.51 -0.83 -9.56
CA THR A 111 -14.97 0.34 -8.87
C THR A 111 -15.60 1.66 -9.29
N ASP A 112 -16.58 1.63 -10.20
CA ASP A 112 -17.18 2.79 -10.87
C ASP A 112 -16.17 3.73 -11.56
N ASP A 113 -14.95 3.24 -11.85
CA ASP A 113 -13.93 3.99 -12.56
C ASP A 113 -14.05 3.74 -14.07
N MET A 114 -15.01 4.45 -14.65
CA MET A 114 -15.38 4.37 -16.06
C MET A 114 -14.56 5.31 -16.96
N GLN A 115 -13.39 5.78 -16.52
CA GLN A 115 -12.56 6.69 -17.32
C GLN A 115 -12.23 6.07 -18.69
N TRP A 116 -12.49 6.83 -19.76
CA TRP A 116 -12.43 6.35 -21.16
C TRP A 116 -11.09 5.73 -21.58
N ILE A 117 -9.97 6.11 -20.94
CA ILE A 117 -8.65 5.51 -21.23
C ILE A 117 -8.59 4.02 -20.85
N HIS A 118 -9.55 3.54 -20.05
CA HIS A 118 -9.71 2.15 -19.66
C HIS A 118 -10.80 1.46 -20.47
N THR A 119 -11.91 2.15 -20.75
CA THR A 119 -13.18 1.53 -21.17
C THR A 119 -13.61 1.82 -22.61
N ASP A 120 -12.95 2.75 -23.32
CA ASP A 120 -13.31 3.13 -24.70
C ASP A 120 -12.14 2.86 -25.66
N PRO A 121 -12.10 1.68 -26.30
CA PRO A 121 -11.03 1.31 -27.24
C PRO A 121 -10.89 2.22 -28.45
N GLU A 122 -12.01 2.71 -29.00
CA GLU A 122 -12.00 3.55 -30.20
C GLU A 122 -11.41 4.92 -29.87
N ARG A 123 -11.95 5.56 -28.84
CA ARG A 123 -11.43 6.84 -28.37
C ARG A 123 -10.00 6.73 -27.85
N ALA A 124 -9.66 5.67 -27.12
CA ALA A 124 -8.30 5.43 -26.65
C ALA A 124 -7.31 5.26 -27.81
N LYS A 125 -7.70 4.65 -28.91
CA LYS A 125 -6.85 4.54 -30.10
C LYS A 125 -6.56 5.91 -30.72
N GLU A 126 -7.55 6.79 -30.76
CA GLU A 126 -7.45 8.10 -31.41
C GLU A 126 -6.80 9.17 -30.51
N GLU A 127 -7.34 9.36 -29.30
CA GLU A 127 -7.03 10.49 -28.42
C GLU A 127 -5.94 10.16 -27.39
N SER A 128 -5.83 8.90 -26.94
CA SER A 128 -4.89 8.57 -25.85
C SER A 128 -3.43 8.70 -26.29
N PRO A 129 -2.53 9.20 -25.44
CA PRO A 129 -1.09 9.13 -25.69
C PRO A 129 -0.59 7.68 -25.80
N PHE A 130 -1.32 6.71 -25.26
CA PHE A 130 -0.97 5.29 -25.31
C PHE A 130 -1.43 4.58 -26.59
N LYS A 131 -2.31 5.23 -27.37
CA LYS A 131 -2.94 4.72 -28.61
C LYS A 131 -3.65 3.37 -28.44
N SER A 132 -4.12 3.11 -27.23
CA SER A 132 -4.77 1.88 -26.78
C SER A 132 -5.35 2.12 -25.40
N THR A 133 -6.32 1.30 -25.00
CA THR A 133 -6.76 1.24 -23.61
C THR A 133 -5.65 0.69 -22.73
N ILE A 134 -5.64 1.16 -21.48
CA ILE A 134 -4.71 0.69 -20.47
C ILE A 134 -5.50 0.16 -19.27
N ALA A 135 -4.95 -0.80 -18.54
CA ALA A 135 -5.54 -1.24 -17.29
C ALA A 135 -5.46 -0.14 -16.22
N HIS A 136 -6.41 -0.12 -15.30
CA HIS A 136 -6.32 0.68 -14.08
C HIS A 136 -5.04 0.29 -13.30
N GLY A 137 -4.36 1.28 -12.73
CA GLY A 137 -3.24 0.99 -11.82
C GLY A 137 -3.69 0.08 -10.67
N PHE A 138 -4.89 0.34 -10.12
CA PHE A 138 -5.47 -0.47 -9.06
C PHE A 138 -5.87 -1.88 -9.49
N LEU A 139 -6.23 -2.11 -10.75
CA LEU A 139 -6.42 -3.48 -11.27
C LEU A 139 -5.10 -4.23 -11.23
N THR A 140 -4.02 -3.62 -11.72
CA THR A 140 -2.68 -4.24 -11.70
C THR A 140 -2.23 -4.59 -10.28
N LEU A 141 -2.50 -3.71 -9.31
CA LEU A 141 -2.23 -3.94 -7.90
C LEU A 141 -3.11 -5.06 -7.30
N ALA A 142 -4.40 -5.06 -7.62
CA ALA A 142 -5.37 -6.05 -7.13
C ALA A 142 -5.10 -7.47 -7.66
N LEU A 143 -4.35 -7.59 -8.76
CA LEU A 143 -3.91 -8.87 -9.30
C LEU A 143 -2.75 -9.51 -8.55
N LEU A 144 -2.08 -8.82 -7.61
CA LEU A 144 -0.94 -9.37 -6.88
C LEU A 144 -1.22 -10.76 -6.26
N PRO A 145 -2.32 -11.01 -5.53
CA PRO A 145 -2.60 -12.33 -4.97
C PRO A 145 -2.72 -13.43 -6.04
N LYS A 146 -3.25 -13.08 -7.22
CA LYS A 146 -3.33 -14.01 -8.37
C LYS A 146 -1.95 -14.23 -9.00
N LEU A 147 -1.16 -13.16 -9.18
CA LEU A 147 0.15 -13.21 -9.82
C LEU A 147 1.24 -13.83 -8.94
N THR A 148 1.04 -13.89 -7.63
CA THR A 148 1.93 -14.57 -6.67
C THR A 148 1.39 -15.94 -6.25
N GLU A 149 0.31 -16.43 -6.89
CA GLU A 149 -0.39 -17.68 -6.53
C GLU A 149 -0.79 -17.80 -5.04
N ALA A 150 -0.92 -16.67 -4.33
CA ALA A 150 -1.23 -16.65 -2.90
C ALA A 150 -2.67 -17.07 -2.58
N VAL A 151 -3.51 -17.24 -3.60
CA VAL A 151 -4.93 -17.62 -3.51
C VAL A 151 -5.22 -19.01 -4.09
N ASP A 152 -4.19 -19.78 -4.45
CA ASP A 152 -4.37 -21.16 -4.92
C ASP A 152 -4.69 -22.08 -3.72
N PRO A 153 -5.91 -22.64 -3.63
CA PRO A 153 -6.30 -23.50 -2.51
C PRO A 153 -5.52 -24.82 -2.49
N ASP A 154 -4.99 -25.27 -3.64
CA ASP A 154 -4.24 -26.52 -3.76
C ASP A 154 -2.75 -26.33 -3.38
N LYS A 155 -2.29 -25.08 -3.33
CA LYS A 155 -0.89 -24.71 -3.04
C LYS A 155 -0.80 -23.54 -2.04
N PRO A 156 -1.27 -23.70 -0.79
CA PRO A 156 -1.19 -22.63 0.19
C PRO A 156 0.27 -22.28 0.49
N GLN A 157 0.63 -21.01 0.31
CA GLN A 157 1.97 -20.50 0.64
C GLN A 157 2.33 -20.73 2.12
N PHE A 158 1.32 -20.73 2.99
CA PHE A 158 1.47 -20.95 4.43
C PHE A 158 0.47 -22.03 4.89
N PRO A 159 0.81 -23.34 4.79
CA PRO A 159 -0.12 -24.43 5.08
C PRO A 159 -0.65 -24.45 6.51
N THR A 160 0.12 -23.93 7.47
CA THR A 160 -0.29 -23.82 8.88
C THR A 160 -1.13 -22.57 9.17
N ALA A 161 -1.21 -21.62 8.24
CA ALA A 161 -2.00 -20.42 8.42
C ALA A 161 -3.49 -20.71 8.20
N LYS A 162 -4.32 -20.30 9.16
CA LYS A 162 -5.79 -20.41 9.01
C LYS A 162 -6.36 -19.43 7.98
N VAL A 163 -5.75 -18.25 7.89
CA VAL A 163 -6.12 -17.18 6.97
C VAL A 163 -4.90 -16.30 6.71
N THR A 164 -4.75 -15.85 5.47
CA THR A 164 -3.75 -14.85 5.08
C THR A 164 -4.51 -13.60 4.64
N VAL A 165 -4.16 -12.45 5.23
CA VAL A 165 -4.83 -11.18 4.95
C VAL A 165 -3.81 -10.17 4.47
N ASN A 166 -4.13 -9.44 3.41
CA ASN A 166 -3.36 -8.26 3.03
C ASN A 166 -3.63 -7.15 4.06
N LEU A 167 -2.66 -6.92 4.95
CA LEU A 167 -2.76 -5.92 6.01
C LEU A 167 -2.73 -4.49 5.47
N GLY A 168 -2.04 -4.26 4.36
CA GLY A 168 -1.87 -2.93 3.79
C GLY A 168 -0.63 -2.83 2.91
N LEU A 169 -0.41 -1.61 2.43
CA LEU A 169 0.67 -1.29 1.51
C LEU A 169 1.45 -0.10 2.06
N ASN A 170 2.78 -0.17 1.90
CA ASN A 170 3.65 0.96 2.22
C ASN A 170 3.71 1.91 1.02
N SER A 171 4.63 1.67 0.08
CA SER A 171 4.83 2.51 -1.10
C SER A 171 4.44 1.77 -2.37
N VAL A 172 3.53 2.33 -3.15
CA VAL A 172 3.09 1.80 -4.45
C VAL A 172 3.38 2.83 -5.54
N ARG A 173 3.86 2.39 -6.70
CA ARG A 173 4.13 3.23 -7.87
C ARG A 173 3.70 2.52 -9.15
N PHE A 174 3.22 3.28 -10.12
CA PHE A 174 2.82 2.80 -11.45
C PHE A 174 3.69 3.51 -12.51
N PRO A 175 4.95 3.06 -12.71
CA PRO A 175 5.90 3.77 -13.57
C PRO A 175 5.55 3.69 -15.05
N TYR A 176 4.86 2.62 -15.46
CA TYR A 176 4.48 2.38 -16.85
C TYR A 176 3.01 1.93 -16.93
N PRO A 177 2.26 2.37 -17.96
CA PRO A 177 0.91 1.90 -18.21
C PRO A 177 0.94 0.44 -18.70
N VAL A 178 -0.05 -0.35 -18.27
CA VAL A 178 -0.26 -1.72 -18.77
C VAL A 178 -1.30 -1.64 -19.88
N LYS A 179 -0.89 -1.76 -21.15
CA LYS A 179 -1.82 -1.75 -22.29
C LYS A 179 -2.64 -3.04 -22.33
N VAL A 180 -3.85 -2.97 -22.90
CA VAL A 180 -4.61 -4.17 -23.23
C VAL A 180 -3.78 -5.10 -24.13
N GLY A 181 -3.89 -6.40 -23.89
CA GLY A 181 -3.10 -7.46 -24.55
C GLY A 181 -1.70 -7.65 -23.98
N ALA A 182 -1.25 -6.81 -23.04
CA ALA A 182 0.05 -7.00 -22.40
C ALA A 182 0.05 -8.23 -21.48
N ASN A 183 1.21 -8.86 -21.35
CA ASN A 183 1.46 -9.88 -20.33
C ASN A 183 2.21 -9.26 -19.15
N ILE A 184 1.74 -9.54 -17.94
CA ILE A 184 2.38 -9.12 -16.69
C ILE A 184 2.71 -10.33 -15.82
N ARG A 185 3.67 -10.19 -14.91
CA ARG A 185 3.98 -11.19 -13.88
C ARG A 185 4.45 -10.50 -12.61
N ALA A 186 4.29 -11.13 -11.46
CA ALA A 186 4.83 -10.65 -10.20
C ALA A 186 6.16 -11.32 -9.88
N LYS A 187 7.02 -10.56 -9.21
CA LYS A 187 8.21 -11.06 -8.52
C LYS A 187 8.14 -10.55 -7.09
N SER A 188 8.32 -11.41 -6.10
CA SER A 188 8.33 -11.01 -4.70
C SER A 188 9.65 -11.33 -4.04
N LYS A 189 10.05 -10.45 -3.11
CA LYS A 189 11.19 -10.61 -2.24
C LYS A 189 10.72 -10.42 -0.81
N LEU A 190 11.12 -11.30 0.09
CA LEU A 190 10.79 -11.15 1.50
C LEU A 190 11.74 -10.12 2.13
N ILE A 191 11.17 -9.02 2.62
CA ILE A 191 11.96 -7.90 3.17
C ILE A 191 12.05 -7.96 4.69
N LYS A 192 11.00 -8.42 5.37
CA LYS A 192 10.90 -8.40 6.82
C LYS A 192 9.83 -9.38 7.27
N VAL A 193 10.07 -10.04 8.39
CA VAL A 193 9.09 -10.83 9.13
C VAL A 193 9.01 -10.23 10.54
N THR A 194 7.80 -10.04 11.06
CA THR A 194 7.62 -9.46 12.41
C THR A 194 6.54 -10.23 13.13
N PRO A 195 6.86 -10.89 14.25
CA PRO A 195 5.85 -11.50 15.10
C PRO A 195 4.91 -10.41 15.64
N ILE A 196 3.62 -10.70 15.64
CA ILE A 196 2.58 -9.83 16.21
C ILE A 196 1.84 -10.58 17.30
N GLN A 197 1.66 -9.95 18.46
CA GLN A 197 0.81 -10.51 19.50
C GLN A 197 -0.65 -10.22 19.16
N LYS A 198 -1.51 -11.22 19.31
CA LYS A 198 -2.95 -11.03 19.15
C LYS A 198 -3.43 -10.17 20.34
N VAL A 199 -3.89 -8.96 20.05
CA VAL A 199 -4.57 -8.08 21.01
C VAL A 199 -5.99 -8.59 21.25
#